data_AF-A0A1Z7M5D5-F1
#
_entry.id   AF-A0A1Z7M5D5-F1
#
_cell.length_a   1.000
_cell.length_b   1.000
_cell.length_c   1.000
_cell.angle_alpha   90.00
_cell.angle_beta   90.00
_cell.angle_gamma   90.00
#
_symmetry.space_group_name_H-M   'P 1'
#
loop_
_entity.id
_entity.type
_entity.pdbx_description
1 polymer ?
#
loop_
_entity_poly.entity_id
_entity_poly.type
_entity_poly.pdbx_seq_one_letter_code
_entity_poly.pdbx_strand_id
1 'polypeptide(L)'
;MNDNTLTLTVEDILETAKGTDPDGSPRSAASLSVDLVDGSHADCLREEVLEQAVFGLSISGGAAVITADFPALSRGAYTRCLELCRDYLGQLKDPAHDREVLSLILVPFLLEGQVVLHFTQLVFCDGYEKEGALRLILAFDNQACGILETDQIDYEAIHREIDLELRRYEEEIDADIEQALEEEKEAKRQENQIDRDMKKRLRHPLAQQEQERDPAKQRESEEHPNVRFTDDREETKEEAHEEE
;
A
#
# COMPACT_ATOMS: atom_id res chain seq x y z
N MET A 1 -29.13 -4.51 38.93
CA MET A 1 -28.19 -4.22 37.84
C MET A 1 -26.83 -4.37 38.46
N ASN A 2 -26.12 -5.47 38.14
CA ASN A 2 -24.75 -5.63 38.61
C ASN A 2 -23.90 -4.78 37.66
N ASP A 3 -23.35 -3.68 38.15
CA ASP A 3 -22.26 -3.00 37.48
C ASP A 3 -21.07 -3.97 37.48
N ASN A 4 -20.94 -4.73 36.39
CA ASN A 4 -19.75 -5.53 36.12
C ASN A 4 -18.64 -4.56 35.69
N THR A 5 -18.09 -3.83 36.65
CA THR A 5 -16.90 -3.01 36.45
C THR A 5 -15.67 -3.93 36.47
N LEU A 6 -15.03 -4.07 35.30
CA LEU A 6 -13.75 -4.77 35.20
C LEU A 6 -12.65 -3.83 35.68
N THR A 7 -11.88 -4.23 36.68
CA THR A 7 -10.73 -3.47 37.18
C THR A 7 -9.47 -4.07 36.58
N LEU A 8 -8.76 -3.31 35.74
CA LEU A 8 -7.49 -3.72 35.15
C LEU A 8 -6.32 -3.10 35.90
N THR A 9 -5.24 -3.85 36.08
CA THR A 9 -3.99 -3.29 36.58
C THR A 9 -3.18 -2.67 35.43
N VAL A 10 -2.19 -1.83 35.77
CA VAL A 10 -1.25 -1.29 34.77
C VAL A 10 -0.52 -2.43 34.04
N GLU A 11 -0.14 -3.48 34.75
CA GLU A 11 0.53 -4.65 34.14
C GLU A 11 -0.39 -5.33 33.12
N ASP A 12 -1.68 -5.47 33.43
CA ASP A 12 -2.65 -6.04 32.50
C ASP A 12 -2.75 -5.18 31.23
N ILE A 13 -2.88 -3.85 31.37
CA ILE A 13 -2.97 -2.92 30.23
C ILE A 13 -1.70 -2.97 29.38
N LEU A 14 -0.52 -3.03 30.00
CA LEU A 14 0.72 -3.17 29.24
C LEU A 14 0.77 -4.50 28.50
N GLU A 15 0.28 -5.57 29.10
CA GLU A 15 0.28 -6.90 28.50
C GLU A 15 -0.69 -7.00 27.31
N THR A 16 -1.85 -6.32 27.37
CA THR A 16 -2.77 -6.28 26.23
C THR A 16 -2.17 -5.55 25.02
N ALA A 17 -1.24 -4.61 25.24
CA ALA A 17 -0.57 -3.88 24.16
C ALA A 17 0.65 -4.58 23.56
N LYS A 18 1.12 -5.68 24.15
CA LYS A 18 2.36 -6.35 23.72
C LYS A 18 2.12 -7.43 22.67
N GLY A 19 3.03 -7.48 21.70
CA GLY A 19 3.18 -8.60 20.78
C GLY A 19 2.11 -8.60 19.68
N THR A 20 1.76 -9.82 19.26
CA THR A 20 0.86 -10.08 18.15
C THR A 20 -0.33 -10.92 18.57
N ASP A 21 -1.42 -10.79 17.83
CA ASP A 21 -2.54 -11.71 17.88
C ASP A 21 -2.25 -13.02 17.11
N PRO A 22 -3.11 -14.05 17.24
CA PRO A 22 -2.87 -15.37 16.66
C PRO A 22 -2.69 -15.38 15.13
N ASP A 23 -3.22 -14.37 14.44
CA ASP A 23 -3.08 -14.16 13.00
C ASP A 23 -1.77 -13.45 12.60
N GLY A 24 -0.96 -13.05 13.59
CA GLY A 24 0.31 -12.34 13.40
C GLY A 24 0.16 -10.82 13.32
N SER A 25 -1.05 -10.26 13.45
CA SER A 25 -1.26 -8.82 13.50
C SER A 25 -0.76 -8.21 14.81
N PRO A 26 -0.22 -6.97 14.83
CA PRO A 26 0.14 -6.30 16.08
C PRO A 26 -1.07 -6.06 16.97
N ARG A 27 -0.89 -6.14 18.30
CA ARG A 27 -1.97 -5.83 19.26
C ARG A 27 -2.23 -4.35 19.51
N SER A 28 -1.46 -3.48 18.90
CA SER A 28 -1.56 -2.04 19.12
C SER A 28 -1.20 -1.25 17.88
N ALA A 29 -1.73 -0.04 17.80
CA ALA A 29 -1.27 1.01 16.91
C ALA A 29 -0.50 2.05 17.72
N ALA A 30 0.48 2.72 17.10
CA ALA A 30 1.15 3.85 17.73
C ALA A 30 1.55 4.94 16.74
N SER A 31 1.64 6.16 17.23
CA SER A 31 2.24 7.29 16.51
C SER A 31 3.23 8.05 17.39
N LEU A 32 4.31 8.53 16.76
CA LEU A 32 5.28 9.45 17.33
C LEU A 32 4.99 10.85 16.81
N SER A 33 4.81 11.81 17.70
CA SER A 33 4.65 13.22 17.34
C SER A 33 5.72 14.09 17.99
N VAL A 34 6.04 15.20 17.33
CA VAL A 34 6.71 16.35 17.94
C VAL A 34 5.73 17.51 17.89
N ASP A 35 5.34 17.97 19.07
CA ASP A 35 4.35 19.02 19.25
C ASP A 35 5.01 20.28 19.82
N LEU A 36 4.67 21.45 19.27
CA LEU A 36 5.03 22.74 19.84
C LEU A 36 4.01 23.13 20.90
N VAL A 37 4.43 23.23 22.16
CA VAL A 37 3.53 23.51 23.27
C VAL A 37 3.57 24.99 23.68
N ASP A 38 2.44 25.68 23.47
CA ASP A 38 2.20 27.04 23.95
C ASP A 38 1.06 27.12 24.97
N GLY A 39 1.41 26.87 26.23
CA GLY A 39 0.47 26.91 27.34
C GLY A 39 -0.58 25.82 27.21
N SER A 40 -1.77 26.17 26.73
CA SER A 40 -2.89 25.24 26.55
C SER A 40 -3.06 24.74 25.11
N HIS A 41 -2.22 25.18 24.17
CA HIS A 41 -2.28 24.78 22.78
C HIS A 41 -1.05 23.95 22.42
N ALA A 42 -1.26 22.90 21.64
CA ALA A 42 -0.22 22.05 21.09
C ALA A 42 -0.41 21.98 19.58
N ASP A 43 0.59 22.43 18.84
CA ASP A 43 0.61 22.37 17.38
C ASP A 43 1.53 21.21 16.94
N CYS A 44 0.97 20.22 16.25
CA CYS A 44 1.76 19.10 15.73
C CYS A 44 2.67 19.59 14.59
N LEU A 45 3.99 19.54 14.83
CA LEU A 45 5.00 19.92 13.86
C LEU A 45 5.33 18.76 12.91
N ARG A 46 5.36 17.55 13.47
CA ARG A 46 5.69 16.32 12.75
C ARG A 46 5.04 15.14 13.43
N GLU A 47 4.51 14.22 12.64
CA GLU A 47 3.95 12.96 13.11
C GLU A 47 4.42 11.81 12.20
N GLU A 48 4.75 10.69 12.82
CA GLU A 48 5.12 9.45 12.13
C GLU A 48 4.35 8.29 12.76
N VAL A 49 3.63 7.53 11.93
CA VAL A 49 2.89 6.34 12.37
C VAL A 49 3.83 5.13 12.36
N LEU A 50 3.74 4.31 13.42
CA LEU A 50 4.52 3.09 13.56
C LEU A 50 3.81 1.92 12.86
N GLU A 51 3.79 1.98 11.52
CA GLU A 51 3.05 1.06 10.66
C GLU A 51 3.49 -0.41 10.84
N GLN A 52 2.53 -1.25 11.22
CA GLN A 52 2.71 -2.70 11.43
C GLN A 52 3.79 -3.07 12.46
N ALA A 53 4.19 -2.14 13.32
CA ALA A 53 5.19 -2.41 14.33
C ALA A 53 4.63 -3.31 15.43
N VAL A 54 5.41 -4.31 15.84
CA VAL A 54 5.09 -5.17 16.98
C VAL A 54 5.74 -4.59 18.24
N PHE A 55 4.92 -4.33 19.25
CA PHE A 55 5.37 -3.62 20.45
C PHE A 55 5.80 -4.56 21.58
N GLY A 56 6.90 -4.19 22.23
CA GLY A 56 7.31 -4.71 23.52
C GLY A 56 7.35 -3.57 24.51
N LEU A 57 6.77 -3.77 25.69
CA LEU A 57 6.64 -2.76 26.73
C LEU A 57 7.22 -3.27 28.03
N SER A 58 8.07 -2.47 28.66
CA SER A 58 8.60 -2.76 29.99
C SER A 58 8.76 -1.47 30.77
N ILE A 59 8.07 -1.37 31.90
CA ILE A 59 8.23 -0.27 32.84
C ILE A 59 9.00 -0.81 34.04
N SER A 60 10.18 -0.27 34.29
CA SER A 60 11.00 -0.67 35.44
C SER A 60 11.76 0.52 36.00
N GLY A 61 11.54 0.80 37.28
CA GLY A 61 12.19 1.93 37.96
C GLY A 61 11.81 3.27 37.35
N GLY A 62 12.82 4.05 36.96
CA GLY A 62 12.65 5.41 36.43
C GLY A 62 12.43 5.50 34.91
N ALA A 63 12.42 4.38 34.17
CA ALA A 63 12.27 4.41 32.72
C ALA A 63 11.18 3.46 32.22
N ALA A 64 10.42 3.93 31.23
CA ALA A 64 9.52 3.13 30.41
C ALA A 64 10.24 2.82 29.09
N VAL A 65 10.49 1.54 28.83
CA VAL A 65 11.17 1.06 27.61
C VAL A 65 10.15 0.45 26.66
N ILE A 66 10.21 0.91 25.42
CA ILE A 66 9.33 0.51 24.34
C ILE A 66 10.20 0.01 23.19
N THR A 67 9.94 -1.20 22.74
CA THR A 67 10.54 -1.74 21.52
C THR A 67 9.48 -1.84 20.45
N ALA A 68 9.76 -1.34 19.25
CA ALA A 68 8.90 -1.46 18.09
C ALA A 68 9.65 -2.26 17.01
N ASP A 69 9.17 -3.46 16.72
CA ASP A 69 9.72 -4.34 15.69
C ASP A 69 8.96 -4.14 14.38
N PHE A 70 9.61 -3.51 13.41
CA PHE A 70 9.03 -3.24 12.10
C PHE A 70 9.33 -4.40 11.14
N PRO A 71 8.32 -4.92 10.40
CA PRO A 71 8.58 -5.85 9.32
C PRO A 71 9.36 -5.16 8.18
N ALA A 72 10.01 -5.94 7.32
CA ALA A 72 10.79 -5.41 6.21
C ALA A 72 9.99 -4.47 5.28
N LEU A 73 8.67 -4.71 5.14
CA LEU A 73 7.75 -3.87 4.37
C LEU A 73 7.68 -2.43 4.93
N SER A 74 7.76 -2.28 6.25
CA SER A 74 7.67 -1.00 6.96
C SER A 74 9.03 -0.34 7.23
N ARG A 75 10.07 -0.68 6.45
CA ARG A 75 11.42 -0.08 6.58
C ARG A 75 11.39 1.45 6.46
N GLY A 76 10.52 1.98 5.61
CA GLY A 76 10.33 3.43 5.46
C GLY A 76 9.87 4.08 6.77
N ALA A 77 8.83 3.53 7.39
CA ALA A 77 8.31 4.01 8.67
C ALA A 77 9.37 3.91 9.78
N TYR A 78 10.09 2.79 9.87
CA TYR A 78 11.22 2.64 10.80
C TYR A 78 12.25 3.75 10.66
N THR A 79 12.67 4.05 9.42
CA THR A 79 13.71 5.05 9.15
C THR A 79 13.25 6.43 9.57
N ARG A 80 12.02 6.82 9.20
CA ARG A 80 11.45 8.12 9.56
C ARG A 80 11.26 8.28 11.07
N CYS A 81 10.80 7.24 11.76
CA CYS A 81 10.65 7.25 13.23
C CYS A 81 12.03 7.40 13.91
N LEU A 82 13.03 6.64 13.46
CA LEU A 82 14.38 6.71 14.00
C LEU A 82 15.01 8.10 13.78
N GLU A 83 14.83 8.68 12.60
CA GLU A 83 15.28 10.04 12.29
C GLU A 83 14.58 11.07 13.16
N LEU A 84 13.25 11.02 13.26
CA LEU A 84 12.46 11.92 14.12
C LEU A 84 12.98 11.91 15.56
N CYS A 85 13.20 10.73 16.14
CA CYS A 85 13.71 10.62 17.51
C CYS A 85 15.14 11.14 17.64
N ARG A 86 16.01 10.88 16.66
CA ARG A 86 17.41 11.35 16.69
C ARG A 86 17.51 12.86 16.52
N ASP A 87 16.71 13.43 15.63
CA ASP A 87 16.63 14.86 15.40
C ASP A 87 16.18 15.57 16.68
N TYR A 88 15.10 15.09 17.32
CA TYR A 88 14.60 15.60 18.59
C TYR A 88 15.67 15.58 19.69
N LEU A 89 16.32 14.41 19.91
CA LEU A 89 17.38 14.27 20.92
C LEU A 89 18.60 15.16 20.61
N GLY A 90 18.90 15.38 19.33
CA GLY A 90 19.97 16.26 18.88
C GLY A 90 19.70 17.75 19.16
N GLN A 91 18.43 18.15 19.21
CA GLN A 91 17.97 19.52 19.41
C GLN A 91 17.76 19.91 20.89
N LEU A 92 17.80 18.95 21.84
CA LEU A 92 17.56 19.18 23.27
C LEU A 92 18.42 20.27 23.95
N LYS A 93 19.52 20.71 23.32
CA LYS A 93 20.41 21.76 23.85
C LYS A 93 20.16 23.13 23.23
N ASP A 94 19.32 23.21 22.21
CA ASP A 94 19.02 24.44 21.50
C ASP A 94 17.78 25.11 22.12
N PRO A 95 17.91 26.31 22.72
CA PRO A 95 16.78 27.02 23.32
C PRO A 95 15.62 27.31 22.36
N ALA A 96 15.85 27.29 21.04
CA ALA A 96 14.78 27.43 20.05
C ALA A 96 13.75 26.30 20.13
N HIS A 97 14.16 25.12 20.61
CA HIS A 97 13.36 23.90 20.66
C HIS A 97 12.88 23.56 22.08
N ASP A 98 13.08 24.42 23.08
CA ASP A 98 12.70 24.19 24.49
C ASP A 98 11.19 23.92 24.70
N ARG A 99 10.37 24.33 23.74
CA ARG A 99 8.90 24.18 23.78
C ARG A 99 8.40 22.96 23.01
N GLU A 100 9.29 22.23 22.35
CA GLU A 100 8.94 21.05 21.59
C GLU A 100 8.92 19.82 22.48
N VAL A 101 7.83 19.07 22.41
CA VAL A 101 7.62 17.85 23.19
C VAL A 101 7.45 16.70 22.21
N LEU A 102 8.32 15.69 22.33
CA LEU A 102 8.12 14.43 21.63
C LEU A 102 7.24 13.52 22.48
N SER A 103 6.16 13.04 21.87
CA SER A 103 5.23 12.09 22.47
C SER A 103 5.12 10.82 21.65
N LEU A 104 4.89 9.69 22.34
CA LEU A 104 4.43 8.45 21.73
C LEU A 104 3.04 8.16 22.29
N ILE A 105 2.07 8.02 21.40
CA ILE A 105 0.73 7.54 21.72
C ILE A 105 0.63 6.10 21.24
N LEU A 106 0.22 5.20 22.14
CA LEU A 106 0.03 3.78 21.84
C LEU A 106 -1.37 3.36 22.28
N VAL A 107 -2.12 2.77 21.35
CA VAL A 107 -3.52 2.36 21.52
C VAL A 107 -3.61 0.84 21.41
N PRO A 108 -3.92 0.12 22.51
CA PRO A 108 -4.19 -1.32 22.50
C PRO A 108 -5.54 -1.61 21.83
N PHE A 109 -5.55 -2.49 20.82
CA PHE A 109 -6.79 -2.82 20.09
C PHE A 109 -7.82 -3.53 20.96
N LEU A 110 -7.37 -4.39 21.89
CA LEU A 110 -8.26 -5.13 22.78
C LEU A 110 -9.09 -4.21 23.71
N LEU A 111 -8.63 -2.99 23.93
CA LEU A 111 -9.32 -1.99 24.75
C LEU A 111 -10.14 -1.01 23.91
N GLU A 112 -10.26 -1.25 22.59
CA GLU A 112 -11.16 -0.53 21.68
C GLU A 112 -11.02 1.00 21.76
N GLY A 113 -9.80 1.48 21.97
CA GLY A 113 -9.52 2.91 22.10
C GLY A 113 -9.94 3.54 23.43
N GLN A 114 -10.56 2.81 24.36
CA GLN A 114 -10.97 3.33 25.68
C GLN A 114 -9.78 3.68 26.56
N VAL A 115 -8.64 3.05 26.32
CA VAL A 115 -7.40 3.26 27.05
C VAL A 115 -6.30 3.59 26.05
N VAL A 116 -5.58 4.66 26.34
CA VAL A 116 -4.45 5.13 25.54
C VAL A 116 -3.23 5.24 26.44
N LEU A 117 -2.12 4.66 26.01
CA LEU A 117 -0.82 4.82 26.66
C LEU A 117 -0.09 6.02 26.05
N HIS A 118 0.28 6.97 26.89
CA HIS A 118 0.93 8.20 26.47
C HIS A 118 2.31 8.31 27.13
N PHE A 119 3.36 8.34 26.32
CA PHE A 119 4.74 8.43 26.77
C PHE A 119 5.35 9.75 26.31
N THR A 120 5.94 10.49 27.23
CA THR A 120 6.64 11.75 26.93
C THR A 120 8.02 11.76 27.56
N GLN A 121 8.83 12.76 27.21
CA GLN A 121 10.22 12.88 27.67
C GLN A 121 11.07 11.69 27.25
N LEU A 122 11.32 11.58 25.94
CA LEU A 122 12.26 10.62 25.38
C LEU A 122 13.67 10.89 25.94
N VAL A 123 14.27 9.89 26.58
CA VAL A 123 15.62 9.97 27.15
C VAL A 123 16.66 9.23 26.31
N PHE A 124 16.23 8.23 25.53
CA PHE A 124 17.11 7.43 24.70
C PHE A 124 16.36 6.85 23.51
N CYS A 125 17.03 6.81 22.36
CA CYS A 125 16.58 6.14 21.16
C CYS A 125 17.74 5.43 20.47
N ASP A 126 17.51 4.20 20.02
CA ASP A 126 18.43 3.45 19.17
C ASP A 126 17.67 2.48 18.26
N GLY A 127 18.33 1.98 17.22
CA GLY A 127 17.72 1.01 16.32
C GLY A 127 18.72 0.07 15.66
N TYR A 128 18.32 -1.18 15.46
CA TYR A 128 19.14 -2.20 14.81
C TYR A 128 18.30 -3.22 14.06
N GLU A 129 18.93 -3.94 13.15
CA GLU A 129 18.31 -5.05 12.42
C GLU A 129 18.38 -6.34 13.25
N LYS A 130 17.24 -7.03 13.36
CA LYS A 130 17.07 -8.27 14.11
C LYS A 130 16.29 -9.26 13.25
N GLU A 131 16.91 -10.38 12.87
CA GLU A 131 16.27 -11.56 12.25
C GLU A 131 14.96 -11.28 11.47
N GLY A 132 15.04 -10.54 10.36
CA GLY A 132 13.89 -10.25 9.49
C GLY A 132 13.03 -9.04 9.86
N ALA A 133 13.38 -8.33 10.93
CA ALA A 133 12.73 -7.11 11.40
C ALA A 133 13.75 -6.00 11.71
N LEU A 134 13.27 -4.76 11.75
CA LEU A 134 14.03 -3.59 12.18
C LEU A 134 13.48 -3.16 13.54
N ARG A 135 14.31 -3.24 14.58
CA ARG A 135 13.90 -2.91 15.94
C ARG A 135 14.27 -1.46 16.24
N LEU A 136 13.28 -0.67 16.60
CA LEU A 136 13.42 0.63 17.24
C LEU A 136 13.29 0.45 18.75
N ILE A 137 14.20 1.05 19.52
CA ILE A 137 14.17 1.07 20.98
C ILE A 137 14.01 2.52 21.42
N LEU A 138 12.98 2.77 22.22
CA LEU A 138 12.69 4.05 22.83
C LEU A 138 12.67 3.88 24.34
N ALA A 139 13.31 4.79 25.07
CA ALA A 139 13.16 4.87 26.51
C ALA A 139 12.68 6.27 26.90
N PHE A 140 11.65 6.30 27.73
CA PHE A 140 11.00 7.51 28.24
C PHE A 140 11.18 7.60 29.76
N ASP A 141 11.15 8.81 30.31
CA ASP A 141 11.04 8.98 31.76
C ASP A 141 9.69 8.45 32.23
N ASN A 142 9.72 7.45 33.12
CA ASN A 142 8.51 6.82 33.63
C ASN A 142 7.60 7.80 34.38
N GLN A 143 8.15 8.85 35.00
CA GLN A 143 7.35 9.86 35.70
C GLN A 143 6.55 10.77 34.75
N ALA A 144 6.95 10.82 33.48
CA ALA A 144 6.31 11.61 32.43
C ALA A 144 5.37 10.76 31.55
N CYS A 145 5.18 9.49 31.89
CA CYS A 145 4.30 8.57 31.17
C CYS A 145 2.94 8.47 31.89
N GLY A 146 1.88 8.28 31.13
CA GLY A 146 0.51 8.23 31.64
C GLY A 146 -0.38 7.27 30.89
N ILE A 147 -1.41 6.81 31.59
CA ILE A 147 -2.54 6.08 30.99
C ILE A 147 -3.71 7.05 30.95
N LEU A 148 -4.29 7.21 29.78
CA LEU A 148 -5.45 8.06 29.55
C LEU A 148 -6.65 7.16 29.28
N GLU A 149 -7.73 7.39 30.03
CA GLU A 149 -9.04 6.83 29.73
C GLU A 149 -9.78 7.82 28.84
N THR A 150 -10.38 7.33 27.76
CA THR A 150 -11.16 8.15 26.84
C THR A 150 -12.47 7.46 26.49
N ASP A 151 -13.53 8.24 26.44
CA ASP A 151 -14.87 7.87 25.96
C ASP A 151 -15.15 8.44 24.56
N GLN A 152 -14.15 9.08 23.95
CA GLN A 152 -14.32 9.87 22.73
C GLN A 152 -14.24 9.04 21.45
N ILE A 153 -13.69 7.82 21.51
CA ILE A 153 -13.51 6.93 20.36
C ILE A 153 -14.68 5.94 20.33
N ASP A 154 -15.63 6.14 19.42
CA ASP A 154 -16.71 5.18 19.16
C ASP A 154 -16.20 4.08 18.21
N TYR A 155 -15.57 3.06 18.79
CA TYR A 155 -15.01 1.95 18.04
C TYR A 155 -16.10 1.12 17.32
N GLU A 156 -17.32 1.05 17.86
CA GLU A 156 -18.44 0.41 17.18
C GLU A 156 -18.82 1.14 15.89
N ALA A 157 -18.83 2.47 15.91
CA ALA A 157 -19.09 3.26 14.71
C ALA A 157 -18.02 3.03 13.64
N ILE A 158 -16.74 3.00 14.05
CA ILE A 158 -15.61 2.73 13.15
C ILE A 158 -15.74 1.32 12.54
N HIS A 159 -16.02 0.30 13.34
CA HIS A 159 -16.23 -1.06 12.83
C HIS A 159 -17.39 -1.15 11.84
N ARG A 160 -18.51 -0.49 12.13
CA ARG A 160 -19.66 -0.45 11.22
C ARG A 160 -19.30 0.18 9.88
N GLU A 161 -18.48 1.23 9.89
CA GLU A 161 -18.02 1.90 8.66
C GLU A 161 -17.09 0.99 7.85
N ILE A 162 -16.12 0.35 8.50
CA ILE A 162 -15.20 -0.61 7.86
C ILE A 162 -15.96 -1.77 7.24
N ASP A 163 -16.93 -2.35 7.96
CA ASP A 163 -17.74 -3.46 7.45
C ASP A 163 -18.57 -3.05 6.22
N LEU A 164 -19.06 -1.81 6.19
CA LEU A 164 -19.78 -1.27 5.03
C LEU A 164 -18.86 -1.08 3.83
N GLU A 165 -17.65 -0.57 4.04
CA GLU A 165 -16.66 -0.45 2.97
C GLU A 165 -16.21 -1.80 2.43
N LEU A 166 -15.91 -2.75 3.32
CA LEU A 166 -15.52 -4.11 2.93
C LEU A 166 -16.60 -4.79 2.09
N ARG A 167 -17.87 -4.69 2.47
CA ARG A 167 -18.97 -5.22 1.65
C ARG A 167 -19.05 -4.59 0.28
N ARG A 168 -18.79 -3.28 0.15
CA ARG A 168 -18.76 -2.61 -1.15
C ARG A 168 -17.60 -3.12 -2.02
N TYR A 169 -16.43 -3.35 -1.42
CA TYR A 169 -15.31 -3.94 -2.14
C TYR A 169 -15.59 -5.39 -2.56
N GLU A 170 -16.24 -6.18 -1.71
CA GLU A 170 -16.68 -7.55 -2.07
C GLU A 170 -17.64 -7.52 -3.26
N GLU A 171 -18.64 -6.63 -3.25
CA GLU A 171 -19.57 -6.45 -4.36
C GLU A 171 -18.88 -6.03 -5.68
N GLU A 172 -17.87 -5.15 -5.60
CA GLU A 172 -17.09 -4.72 -6.77
C GLU A 172 -16.25 -5.88 -7.34
N ILE A 173 -15.59 -6.65 -6.47
CA ILE A 173 -14.80 -7.82 -6.87
C ILE A 173 -15.69 -8.89 -7.51
N ASP A 174 -16.85 -9.16 -6.93
CA ASP A 174 -17.79 -10.13 -7.48
C ASP A 174 -18.30 -9.71 -8.88
N ALA A 175 -18.53 -8.41 -9.08
CA ALA A 175 -18.91 -7.87 -10.39
C ALA A 175 -17.78 -8.04 -11.43
N ASP A 176 -16.53 -7.76 -11.05
CA ASP A 176 -15.36 -7.95 -11.92
C ASP A 176 -15.18 -9.43 -12.30
N ILE A 177 -15.38 -10.35 -11.36
CA ILE A 177 -15.33 -11.80 -11.61
C ILE A 177 -16.44 -12.21 -12.58
N GLU A 178 -17.66 -11.72 -12.39
CA GLU A 178 -18.78 -12.04 -13.28
C GLU A 178 -18.52 -11.54 -14.71
N GLN A 179 -18.02 -10.30 -14.85
CA GLN A 179 -17.65 -9.75 -16.15
C GLN A 179 -16.57 -10.59 -16.83
N ALA A 180 -15.50 -10.95 -16.12
CA ALA A 180 -14.42 -11.77 -16.68
C ALA A 180 -14.91 -13.16 -17.13
N LEU A 181 -15.82 -13.79 -16.37
CA LEU A 181 -16.43 -15.07 -16.73
C LEU A 181 -17.33 -14.97 -17.96
N GLU A 182 -18.03 -13.85 -18.13
CA GLU A 182 -18.87 -13.61 -19.32
C GLU A 182 -18.00 -13.39 -20.56
N GLU A 183 -16.95 -12.58 -20.47
CA GLU A 183 -15.95 -12.39 -21.53
C GLU A 183 -15.29 -13.72 -21.94
N GLU A 184 -14.93 -14.58 -20.99
CA GLU A 184 -14.36 -15.91 -21.28
C GLU A 184 -15.38 -16.82 -22.02
N LYS A 185 -16.66 -16.78 -21.63
CA LYS A 185 -17.72 -17.53 -22.31
C LYS A 185 -17.94 -17.02 -23.73
N GLU A 186 -17.93 -15.71 -23.95
CA GLU A 186 -18.06 -15.12 -25.28
C GLU A 186 -16.87 -15.47 -26.17
N ALA A 187 -15.64 -15.36 -25.67
CA ALA A 187 -14.44 -15.78 -26.39
C ALA A 187 -14.50 -17.25 -26.81
N LYS A 188 -14.88 -18.16 -25.89
CA LYS A 188 -15.09 -19.58 -26.22
C LYS A 188 -16.20 -19.79 -27.25
N ARG A 189 -17.28 -19.01 -27.22
CA ARG A 189 -18.34 -19.09 -28.24
C ARG A 189 -17.83 -18.63 -29.61
N GLN A 190 -17.07 -17.55 -29.67
CA GLN A 190 -16.46 -17.06 -30.91
C GLN A 190 -15.46 -18.08 -31.48
N GLU A 191 -14.59 -18.65 -30.65
CA GLU A 191 -13.64 -19.69 -31.06
C GLU A 191 -14.34 -20.92 -31.64
N ASN A 192 -15.42 -21.39 -30.98
CA ASN A 192 -16.23 -22.50 -31.47
C ASN A 192 -16.93 -22.19 -32.81
N GLN A 193 -17.31 -20.94 -33.06
CA GLN A 193 -17.89 -20.52 -34.34
C GLN A 193 -16.83 -20.49 -35.44
N ILE A 194 -15.64 -19.94 -35.14
CA ILE A 194 -14.50 -19.90 -36.06
C ILE A 194 -14.07 -21.32 -36.46
N ASP A 195 -13.95 -22.24 -35.51
CA ASP A 195 -13.61 -23.64 -35.79
C ASP A 195 -14.65 -24.33 -36.70
N ARG A 196 -15.95 -24.07 -36.46
CA ARG A 196 -17.03 -24.58 -37.32
C ARG A 196 -16.98 -24.02 -38.73
N ASP A 197 -16.74 -22.73 -38.89
CA ASP A 197 -16.66 -22.08 -40.20
C ASP A 197 -15.40 -22.47 -40.96
N MET A 198 -14.26 -22.63 -40.27
CA MET A 198 -13.03 -23.17 -40.85
C MET A 198 -13.25 -24.60 -41.36
N LYS A 199 -13.89 -25.46 -40.55
CA LYS A 199 -14.26 -26.83 -40.96
C LYS A 199 -15.22 -26.86 -42.15
N LYS A 200 -16.15 -25.92 -42.27
CA LYS A 200 -17.03 -25.80 -43.45
C LYS A 200 -16.26 -25.39 -44.70
N ARG A 201 -15.33 -24.43 -44.59
CA ARG A 201 -14.46 -24.02 -45.71
C ARG A 201 -13.55 -25.16 -46.19
N LEU A 202 -13.02 -25.95 -45.27
CA LEU A 202 -12.22 -27.14 -45.56
C LEU A 202 -13.03 -28.29 -46.19
N ARG A 203 -14.34 -28.36 -45.94
CA ARG A 203 -15.26 -29.36 -46.51
C ARG A 203 -15.74 -29.06 -47.93
N HIS A 204 -15.51 -27.84 -48.45
CA HIS A 204 -15.67 -27.55 -49.87
C HIS A 204 -14.30 -27.69 -50.55
N PRO A 205 -14.03 -28.79 -51.28
CA PRO A 205 -12.82 -28.89 -52.08
C PRO A 205 -12.86 -27.83 -53.19
N LEU A 206 -11.69 -27.33 -53.59
CA LEU A 206 -11.49 -26.53 -54.79
C LEU A 206 -12.17 -27.19 -56.01
N ALA A 207 -13.42 -26.85 -56.26
CA ALA A 207 -14.11 -27.19 -57.49
C ALA A 207 -14.05 -25.97 -58.38
N GLN A 208 -12.97 -25.90 -59.17
CA GLN A 208 -12.78 -25.20 -60.45
C GLN A 208 -11.42 -24.50 -60.50
N GLN A 209 -10.40 -25.21 -60.96
CA GLN A 209 -9.37 -24.66 -61.84
C GLN A 209 -8.62 -25.79 -62.56
N GLU A 210 -9.35 -26.49 -63.43
CA GLU A 210 -8.76 -27.08 -64.63
C GLU A 210 -9.54 -26.53 -65.82
N GLN A 211 -9.11 -25.37 -66.31
CA GLN A 211 -9.34 -24.99 -67.70
C GLN A 211 -7.96 -24.92 -68.34
N GLU A 212 -7.68 -25.92 -69.16
CA GLU A 212 -6.57 -25.94 -70.10
C GLU A 212 -6.48 -24.60 -70.81
N ARG A 213 -5.35 -23.92 -70.65
CA ARG A 213 -5.02 -22.73 -71.44
C ARG A 213 -4.65 -23.21 -72.84
N ASP A 214 -5.56 -23.00 -73.80
CA ASP A 214 -5.23 -22.99 -75.22
C ASP A 214 -4.66 -21.60 -75.59
N PRO A 215 -3.36 -21.47 -75.92
CA PRO A 215 -2.70 -20.17 -76.12
C PRO A 215 -3.07 -19.47 -77.45
N ALA A 216 -4.02 -19.99 -78.24
CA ALA A 216 -4.32 -19.48 -79.58
C ALA A 216 -5.56 -18.58 -79.70
N LYS A 217 -6.27 -18.24 -78.60
CA LYS A 217 -7.50 -17.40 -78.66
C LYS A 217 -7.45 -16.07 -77.88
N GLN A 218 -6.26 -15.59 -77.51
CA GLN A 218 -6.08 -14.27 -76.87
C GLN A 218 -5.72 -13.14 -77.86
N ARG A 219 -6.05 -13.29 -79.14
CA ARG A 219 -5.92 -12.22 -80.14
C ARG A 219 -7.30 -11.95 -80.73
N GLU A 220 -8.08 -11.13 -80.03
CA GLU A 220 -9.18 -10.29 -80.56
C GLU A 220 -9.94 -9.72 -79.36
N SER A 221 -9.29 -8.84 -78.61
CA SER A 221 -9.91 -7.72 -77.87
C SER A 221 -8.80 -6.88 -77.20
N GLU A 222 -7.90 -6.35 -78.01
CA GLU A 222 -7.35 -5.00 -77.78
C GLU A 222 -8.52 -4.03 -78.14
N GLU A 223 -8.87 -2.93 -77.46
CA GLU A 223 -8.08 -1.79 -76.98
C GLU A 223 -8.91 -0.89 -76.02
N HIS A 224 -8.31 -0.51 -74.87
CA HIS A 224 -8.22 0.83 -74.20
C HIS A 224 -9.49 1.70 -73.87
N PRO A 225 -9.47 2.67 -72.90
CA PRO A 225 -8.31 3.44 -72.40
C PRO A 225 -8.27 3.82 -70.88
N ASN A 226 -7.13 4.39 -70.48
CA ASN A 226 -6.88 5.24 -69.31
C ASN A 226 -6.77 4.61 -67.90
N VAL A 227 -5.57 4.08 -67.62
CA VAL A 227 -4.92 4.31 -66.32
C VAL A 227 -3.71 5.22 -66.59
N ARG A 228 -3.77 6.45 -66.07
CA ARG A 228 -2.61 7.36 -66.01
C ARG A 228 -1.79 6.98 -64.78
N PHE A 229 -0.59 6.45 -65.01
CA PHE A 229 0.51 6.53 -64.05
C PHE A 229 1.27 7.84 -64.32
N THR A 230 1.57 8.59 -63.27
CA THR A 230 2.67 9.55 -63.30
C THR A 230 3.90 8.83 -62.75
N ASP A 231 4.75 8.40 -63.68
CA ASP A 231 6.18 8.21 -63.46
C ASP A 231 6.86 9.58 -63.43
N ASP A 232 7.94 9.69 -62.64
CA ASP A 232 9.27 10.16 -63.07
C ASP A 232 10.17 10.16 -61.80
N ARG A 233 11.19 9.30 -61.67
CA ARG A 233 12.57 9.47 -62.19
C ARG A 233 13.16 10.83 -61.77
N GLU A 234 14.36 10.92 -61.19
CA GLU A 234 15.62 10.34 -61.64
C GLU A 234 16.75 10.62 -60.62
N GLU A 235 17.78 9.79 -60.72
CA GLU A 235 19.21 10.10 -60.55
C GLU A 235 19.86 10.37 -59.18
N THR A 236 20.68 9.39 -58.83
CA THR A 236 21.90 9.45 -58.02
C THR A 236 22.99 10.22 -58.76
N LYS A 237 23.75 11.09 -58.06
CA LYS A 237 25.22 11.00 -57.91
C LYS A 237 25.84 12.17 -57.12
N GLU A 238 26.89 11.79 -56.36
CA GLU A 238 28.06 12.59 -55.91
C GLU A 238 27.81 13.73 -54.90
N GLU A 239 28.67 14.06 -53.95
CA GLU A 239 29.75 13.46 -53.15
C GLU A 239 30.15 14.60 -52.15
N ALA A 240 31.01 14.30 -51.16
CA ALA A 240 31.79 15.25 -50.33
C ALA A 240 31.06 15.85 -49.08
N HIS A 241 31.53 15.49 -47.87
CA HIS A 241 32.46 16.25 -46.98
C HIS A 241 31.71 17.39 -46.26
N GLU A 242 31.94 17.79 -45.01
CA GLU A 242 32.85 17.51 -43.89
C GLU A 242 32.28 18.36 -42.73
N GLU A 243 32.65 18.04 -41.48
CA GLU A 243 32.79 18.98 -40.33
C GLU A 243 31.56 19.84 -39.92
N GLU A 244 31.08 19.85 -38.68
CA GLU A 244 31.73 20.09 -37.38
C GLU A 244 30.77 19.65 -36.26
#